data_AF-A0A137P518-F1
#
_entry.id   AF-A0A137P518-F1
#
_cell.length_a   1.000
_cell.length_b   1.000
_cell.length_c   1.000
_cell.angle_alpha   90.00
_cell.angle_beta   90.00
_cell.angle_gamma   90.00
#
_symmetry.space_group_name_H-M   'P 1'
#
loop_
_entity.id
_entity.type
_entity.pdbx_description
1 polymer ?
#
loop_
_entity_poly.entity_id
_entity_poly.type
_entity_poly.pdbx_seq_one_letter_code
_entity_poly.pdbx_strand_id
1 'polypeptide(L)'
;MPTDYSINSEYKKVPHNNIVSAVKLLPTGNVVFKDGTRTMWSSKTANLWFGKAPYSLFLNHRGEIVVRDSNGYYIWQSANVLLNSTGPFTIKVEDKGELAVYAKNGELVWSSWG
;
A
#
# COMPACT_ATOMS: atom_id res chain seq x y z
N MET A 1 -20.12 3.46 9.36
CA MET A 1 -19.07 4.19 8.63
C MET A 1 -18.11 3.15 8.10
N PRO A 2 -17.75 3.11 6.82
CA PRO A 2 -16.73 2.18 6.37
C PRO A 2 -15.36 2.61 6.94
N THR A 3 -14.58 1.65 7.39
CA THR A 3 -13.41 1.88 8.24
C THR A 3 -12.13 1.85 7.40
N ASP A 4 -11.34 2.92 7.47
CA ASP A 4 -9.99 2.92 6.94
C ASP A 4 -9.07 2.09 7.86
N TYR A 5 -8.17 1.29 7.29
CA TYR A 5 -7.28 0.40 8.05
C TYR A 5 -5.82 0.87 7.96
N SER A 6 -5.24 1.25 9.10
CA SER A 6 -3.83 1.66 9.19
C SER A 6 -2.90 0.50 8.83
N ILE A 7 -2.01 0.74 7.87
CA ILE A 7 -0.94 -0.18 7.49
C ILE A 7 0.32 0.27 8.23
N ASN A 8 0.52 -0.28 9.43
CA ASN A 8 1.69 0.07 10.24
C ASN A 8 2.97 -0.57 9.70
N SER A 9 2.83 -1.76 9.11
CA SER A 9 3.80 -2.49 8.27
C SER A 9 3.25 -3.91 8.10
N GLU A 10 3.02 -4.36 6.87
CA GLU A 10 2.76 -5.78 6.64
C GLU A 10 4.06 -6.50 6.33
N TYR A 11 4.31 -7.61 7.03
CA TYR A 11 5.42 -8.52 6.80
C TYR A 11 4.85 -9.87 6.40
N LYS A 12 5.22 -10.37 5.22
CA LYS A 12 4.89 -11.74 4.82
C LYS A 12 6.18 -12.46 4.44
N LYS A 13 6.45 -13.59 5.09
CA LYS A 13 7.48 -14.51 4.62
C LYS A 13 6.95 -15.17 3.35
N VAL A 14 7.61 -14.94 2.23
CA VAL A 14 7.17 -15.51 0.94
C VAL A 14 7.72 -16.94 0.80
N PRO A 15 6.89 -17.95 0.51
CA PRO A 15 7.28 -19.36 0.55
C PRO A 15 8.47 -19.71 -0.35
N HIS A 16 8.59 -19.08 -1.52
CA HIS A 16 9.58 -19.48 -2.52
C HIS A 16 11.00 -18.95 -2.27
N ASN A 17 11.18 -17.90 -1.47
CA ASN A 17 12.49 -17.25 -1.31
C ASN A 17 13.01 -17.23 0.14
N ASN A 18 12.22 -17.64 1.15
CA ASN A 18 12.53 -17.41 2.58
C ASN A 18 12.75 -15.93 2.97
N ILE A 19 12.45 -15.00 2.07
CA ILE A 19 12.62 -13.58 2.30
C ILE A 19 11.35 -13.00 2.93
N VAL A 20 11.55 -12.04 3.83
CA VAL A 20 10.45 -11.24 4.40
C VAL A 20 10.17 -10.09 3.46
N SER A 21 9.03 -10.14 2.80
CA SER A 21 8.52 -9.04 2.01
C SER A 21 7.76 -8.07 2.89
N ALA A 22 7.98 -6.77 2.71
CA ALA A 22 7.42 -5.75 3.58
C ALA A 22 6.95 -4.51 2.83
N VAL A 23 5.76 -4.03 3.18
CA VAL A 23 5.30 -2.68 2.84
C VAL A 23 5.67 -1.75 3.99
N LYS A 24 6.40 -0.68 3.70
CA LYS A 24 6.88 0.27 4.70
C LYS A 24 6.64 1.70 4.25
N LEU A 25 6.06 2.51 5.13
CA LEU A 25 6.11 3.96 5.03
C LEU A 25 7.40 4.47 5.65
N LEU A 26 8.19 5.21 4.89
CA LEU A 26 9.43 5.84 5.34
C LEU A 26 9.15 7.25 5.91
N PRO A 27 10.00 7.76 6.82
CA PRO A 27 9.86 9.13 7.35
C PRO A 27 9.87 10.23 6.28
N THR A 28 10.41 9.93 5.09
CA THR A 28 10.42 10.83 3.93
C THR A 28 9.05 10.93 3.23
N GLY A 29 8.03 10.20 3.69
CA GLY A 29 6.72 10.12 3.05
C GLY A 29 6.64 9.12 1.89
N ASN A 30 7.70 8.33 1.68
CA ASN A 30 7.74 7.34 0.62
C ASN A 30 7.23 5.98 1.11
N VAL A 31 6.36 5.34 0.35
CA VAL A 31 6.00 3.94 0.57
C VAL A 31 6.90 3.08 -0.29
N VAL A 32 7.47 2.04 0.31
CA VAL A 32 8.29 1.05 -0.38
C VAL A 32 7.75 -0.34 -0.09
N PHE A 33 7.65 -1.14 -1.15
CA PHE A 33 7.48 -2.57 -1.05
C PHE A 33 8.83 -3.22 -1.35
N LYS A 34 9.34 -4.00 -0.40
CA LYS A 34 10.64 -4.66 -0.49
C LYS A 34 10.51 -6.17 -0.45
N ASP A 35 11.38 -6.83 -1.19
CA ASP A 35 11.73 -8.25 -1.04
C ASP A 35 13.15 -8.31 -0.47
N GLY A 36 13.25 -8.39 0.86
CA GLY A 36 14.54 -8.34 1.56
C GLY A 36 15.18 -6.96 1.45
N THR A 37 16.34 -6.87 0.79
CA THR A 37 17.02 -5.58 0.53
C THR A 37 16.57 -4.92 -0.77
N ARG A 38 15.95 -5.68 -1.69
CA ARG A 38 15.52 -5.20 -3.00
C ARG A 38 14.22 -4.42 -2.89
N THR A 39 14.18 -3.21 -3.44
CA THR A 39 12.93 -2.47 -3.63
C THR A 39 12.23 -3.00 -4.88
N MET A 40 11.02 -3.53 -4.69
CA MET A 40 10.18 -4.09 -5.76
C MET A 40 9.25 -3.02 -6.33
N TRP A 41 8.72 -2.14 -5.48
CA TRP A 41 7.86 -1.04 -5.88
C TRP A 41 8.01 0.14 -4.91
N SER A 42 7.68 1.35 -5.39
CA SER A 42 7.63 2.55 -4.55
C SER A 42 6.60 3.55 -5.07
N SER A 43 5.97 4.30 -4.16
CA SER A 43 5.05 5.41 -4.49
C SER A 43 5.76 6.62 -5.09
N LYS A 44 7.10 6.70 -5.00
CA LYS A 44 7.93 7.82 -5.47
C LYS A 44 7.54 9.17 -4.85
N THR A 45 7.19 9.15 -3.56
CA THR A 45 6.70 10.34 -2.82
C THR A 45 7.70 10.85 -1.77
N ALA A 46 8.97 10.46 -1.88
CA ALA A 46 10.00 10.89 -0.94
C ALA A 46 10.25 12.40 -1.03
N ASN A 47 10.22 13.09 0.12
CA ASN A 47 10.62 14.50 0.28
C ASN A 47 9.91 15.45 -0.68
N LEU A 48 8.64 15.18 -0.99
CA LEU A 48 7.80 16.12 -1.72
C LEU A 48 7.70 17.43 -0.91
N TRP A 49 7.99 18.56 -1.56
CA TRP A 49 8.11 19.86 -0.91
C TRP A 49 6.84 20.34 -0.18
N PHE A 50 5.68 19.83 -0.59
CA PHE A 50 4.38 20.12 0.02
C PHE A 50 3.96 19.12 1.10
N GLY A 51 4.73 18.05 1.31
CA GLY A 51 4.45 17.02 2.31
C GLY A 51 5.05 17.36 3.67
N LYS A 52 4.29 17.10 4.74
CA LYS A 52 4.73 17.32 6.12
C LYS A 52 4.65 16.03 6.96
N ALA A 53 5.77 15.64 7.56
CA ALA A 53 5.83 14.52 8.49
C ALA A 53 5.16 14.85 9.85
N PRO A 54 4.72 13.84 10.64
CA PRO A 54 4.70 12.41 10.31
C PRO A 54 3.66 12.07 9.24
N TYR A 55 3.96 11.04 8.45
CA TYR A 55 3.06 10.53 7.43
C TYR A 55 2.31 9.30 7.94
N SER A 56 1.15 9.02 7.33
CA SER A 56 0.31 7.86 7.62
C SER A 56 0.02 7.05 6.35
N LEU A 57 0.04 5.71 6.46
CA LEU A 57 -0.30 4.78 5.39
C LEU A 57 -1.52 3.95 5.80
N PHE A 58 -2.52 3.86 4.95
CA PHE A 58 -3.73 3.08 5.22
C PHE A 58 -4.41 2.59 3.95
N LEU A 59 -5.19 1.52 4.07
CA LEU A 59 -6.13 1.07 3.05
C LEU A 59 -7.48 1.74 3.34
N ASN A 60 -7.98 2.54 2.40
CA ASN A 60 -9.23 3.24 2.58
C ASN A 60 -10.45 2.37 2.20
N HIS A 61 -11.64 2.82 2.58
CA HIS A 61 -12.90 2.17 2.22
C HIS A 61 -13.23 2.09 0.71
N ARG A 62 -12.42 2.73 -0.15
CA ARG A 62 -12.53 2.68 -1.60
C ARG A 62 -11.52 1.70 -2.21
N GLY A 63 -10.80 0.93 -1.41
CA GLY A 63 -9.80 -0.03 -1.89
C GLY A 63 -8.51 0.63 -2.39
N GLU A 64 -8.23 1.86 -1.95
CA GLU A 64 -7.02 2.60 -2.33
C GLU A 64 -6.02 2.55 -1.17
N ILE A 65 -4.75 2.32 -1.50
CA ILE A 65 -3.63 2.53 -0.59
C ILE A 65 -3.35 4.02 -0.57
N VAL A 66 -3.40 4.65 0.60
CA VAL A 66 -3.31 6.11 0.73
C VAL A 66 -2.16 6.51 1.64
N VAL A 67 -1.40 7.53 1.21
CA VAL A 67 -0.44 8.27 2.05
C VAL A 67 -1.04 9.62 2.39
N ARG A 68 -1.09 9.94 3.68
CA ARG A 68 -1.42 11.30 4.17
C ARG A 68 -0.26 11.90 4.94
N ASP A 69 -0.18 13.23 4.91
CA ASP A 69 0.72 14.02 5.74
C ASP A 69 0.14 14.29 7.14
N SER A 70 0.88 14.99 7.98
CA SER A 70 0.47 15.31 9.35
C SER A 70 -0.76 16.23 9.45
N ASN A 71 -1.07 16.96 8.38
CA ASN A 71 -2.24 17.85 8.32
C ASN A 71 -3.47 17.11 7.77
N GLY A 72 -3.32 15.85 7.38
CA GLY A 72 -4.38 15.03 6.78
C GLY A 72 -4.51 15.19 5.27
N TYR A 73 -3.61 15.91 4.61
CA TYR A 73 -3.62 16.04 3.14
C TYR A 73 -3.16 14.75 2.48
N TYR A 74 -3.80 14.40 1.36
CA TYR A 74 -3.40 13.28 0.54
C TYR A 74 -2.10 13.62 -0.19
N ILE A 75 -1.07 12.82 0.04
CA ILE A 75 0.21 12.91 -0.66
C ILE A 75 0.19 12.02 -1.90
N TRP A 76 -0.42 10.84 -1.77
CA TRP A 76 -0.56 9.88 -2.85
C TRP A 76 -1.67 8.89 -2.55
N GLN A 77 -2.28 8.34 -3.60
CA GLN A 77 -3.17 7.20 -3.50
C GLN A 77 -2.98 6.27 -4.69
N SER A 78 -3.18 4.98 -4.49
CA SER A 78 -3.29 4.02 -5.60
C SER A 78 -4.58 4.25 -6.38
N ALA A 79 -4.60 3.81 -7.64
CA ALA A 79 -5.83 3.79 -8.42
C ALA A 79 -6.61 2.51 -8.11
N ASN A 80 -7.89 2.63 -7.75
CA ASN A 80 -8.81 1.50 -7.84
C ASN A 80 -9.35 1.42 -9.28
N VAL A 81 -8.96 0.41 -10.04
CA VAL A 81 -9.40 0.23 -11.44
C VAL A 81 -10.80 -0.38 -11.57
N LEU A 82 -11.38 -0.89 -10.48
CA LEU A 82 -12.71 -1.48 -10.43
C LEU A 82 -13.67 -0.56 -9.66
N LEU A 83 -14.23 0.42 -10.35
CA LEU A 83 -15.09 1.47 -9.75
C LEU A 83 -16.32 0.93 -8.99
N ASN A 84 -16.80 -0.27 -9.33
CA ASN A 84 -17.96 -0.91 -8.69
C ASN A 84 -17.57 -1.96 -7.64
N SER A 85 -16.28 -2.10 -7.33
CA SER A 85 -15.83 -3.02 -6.30
C SER A 85 -16.33 -2.59 -4.93
N THR A 86 -16.68 -3.56 -4.09
CA THR A 86 -17.16 -3.32 -2.73
C THR A 86 -16.27 -4.01 -1.70
N GLY A 87 -16.13 -3.36 -0.55
CA GLY A 87 -15.33 -3.88 0.54
C GLY A 87 -15.97 -5.08 1.28
N PRO A 88 -15.27 -5.65 2.28
CA PRO A 88 -13.96 -5.21 2.75
C PRO A 88 -12.87 -5.46 1.70
N PHE A 89 -11.94 -4.52 1.61
CA PHE A 89 -10.75 -4.64 0.78
C PHE A 89 -9.62 -5.23 1.61
N THR A 90 -8.75 -6.00 0.96
CA THR A 90 -7.59 -6.62 1.60
C THR A 90 -6.34 -6.32 0.79
N ILE A 91 -5.25 -5.99 1.46
CA ILE A 91 -3.93 -5.89 0.85
C ILE A 91 -3.20 -7.22 1.08
N LYS A 92 -2.47 -7.71 0.08
CA LYS A 92 -1.74 -8.97 0.14
C LYS A 92 -0.40 -8.85 -0.58
N VAL A 93 0.60 -9.51 -0.03
CA VAL A 93 1.81 -9.87 -0.76
C VAL A 93 1.62 -11.27 -1.34
N GLU A 94 1.55 -11.38 -2.66
CA GLU A 94 1.40 -12.64 -3.39
C GLU A 94 2.74 -13.38 -3.53
N ASP A 95 2.66 -14.68 -3.81
CA ASP A 95 3.82 -15.57 -3.81
C ASP A 95 4.89 -15.22 -4.85
N LYS A 96 4.51 -14.50 -5.90
CA LYS A 96 5.42 -14.01 -6.94
C LYS A 96 6.07 -12.66 -6.62
N GLY A 97 5.85 -12.11 -5.42
CA GLY A 97 6.37 -10.80 -5.03
C GLY A 97 5.59 -9.64 -5.65
N GLU A 98 4.27 -9.81 -5.77
CA GLU A 98 3.33 -8.74 -6.13
C GLU A 98 2.68 -8.23 -4.84
N LEU A 99 2.61 -6.92 -4.68
CA LEU A 99 1.70 -6.29 -3.72
C LEU A 99 0.39 -5.99 -4.44
N ALA A 100 -0.71 -6.52 -3.93
CA ALA A 100 -2.03 -6.44 -4.55
C ALA A 100 -3.11 -6.04 -3.53
N VAL A 101 -4.15 -5.35 -4.01
CA VAL A 101 -5.38 -5.10 -3.28
C VAL A 101 -6.50 -5.91 -3.92
N TYR A 102 -7.29 -6.59 -3.10
CA TYR A 102 -8.43 -7.38 -3.53
C TYR A 102 -9.73 -6.88 -2.89
N ALA A 103 -10.81 -6.90 -3.66
CA ALA A 103 -12.16 -6.71 -3.16
C ALA A 103 -12.69 -7.98 -2.44
N LYS A 104 -13.86 -7.87 -1.81
CA LYS A 104 -14.48 -8.96 -1.04
C LYS A 104 -14.68 -10.24 -1.85
N ASN A 105 -15.02 -10.12 -3.13
CA ASN A 105 -15.25 -11.23 -4.06
C ASN A 105 -13.94 -11.82 -4.64
N GLY A 106 -12.78 -11.31 -4.23
CA GLY A 106 -11.48 -11.77 -4.72
C GLY A 106 -11.02 -11.10 -6.01
N GLU A 107 -11.75 -10.09 -6.51
CA GLU A 107 -11.30 -9.33 -7.69
C GLU A 107 -10.09 -8.45 -7.35
N LEU A 108 -9.11 -8.43 -8.26
CA LEU A 108 -7.93 -7.58 -8.17
C LEU A 108 -8.31 -6.12 -8.45
N VAL A 109 -8.11 -5.26 -7.44
CA VAL A 109 -8.44 -3.84 -7.44
C VAL A 109 -7.25 -2.97 -7.81
N TRP A 110 -6.06 -3.37 -7.39
CA TRP A 110 -4.81 -2.67 -7.69
C TRP A 110 -3.62 -3.63 -7.59
N SER A 111 -2.60 -3.41 -8.43
CA SER A 111 -1.34 -4.15 -8.43
C SER A 111 -0.14 -3.22 -8.48
N SER A 112 0.92 -3.59 -7.75
CA SER A 112 2.24 -2.98 -7.86
C SER A 112 2.96 -3.23 -9.20
N TRP A 113 2.48 -4.15 -10.04
CA TRP A 113 3.09 -4.49 -11.32
C TRP A 113 2.59 -3.66 -12.52
N GLY A 114 1.43 -2.99 -12.39
CA GLY A 114 0.83 -2.15 -13.43
C GLY A 114 -0.58 -2.58 -13.81
#